data_AF-A0A1X7E1K3-F1
#
_entry.id   AF-A0A1X7E1K3-F1
#
_cell.length_a   1.000
_cell.length_b   1.000
_cell.length_c   1.000
_cell.angle_alpha   90.00
_cell.angle_beta   90.00
_cell.angle_gamma   90.00
#
_symmetry.space_group_name_H-M   'P 1'
#
loop_
_entity.id
_entity.type
_entity.pdbx_description
1 polymer ?
#
loop_
_entity_poly.entity_id
_entity_poly.type
_entity_poly.pdbx_seq_one_letter_code
_entity_poly.pdbx_strand_id
1 'polypeptide(L)'
;MSEFNAGYIPVILLIIGATFIPIWLGLRLRKIKPRILWIGMLLCLLFGPLGQVYVKGCIPWILILTGVLVGVQQIVPQNMALLIMLLSSPLVMFYRLSR
;
A
#
# COMPACT_ATOMS: atom_id res chain seq x y z
N MET A 1 -5.65 2.62 33.82
CA MET A 1 -5.27 3.85 33.08
C MET A 1 -3.90 3.58 32.49
N SER A 2 -3.80 3.42 31.17
CA SER A 2 -2.54 3.09 30.50
C SER A 2 -1.55 4.24 30.63
N GLU A 3 -0.41 3.99 31.26
CA GLU A 3 0.71 4.94 31.31
C GLU A 3 1.17 5.25 29.88
N PHE A 4 0.86 6.46 29.42
CA PHE A 4 1.33 6.94 28.12
C PHE A 4 2.82 7.24 28.25
N ASN A 5 3.65 6.22 27.99
CA ASN A 5 5.09 6.35 28.04
C ASN A 5 5.54 7.25 26.87
N ALA A 6 6.22 8.36 27.17
CA ALA A 6 6.70 9.33 26.17
C ALA A 6 7.62 8.69 25.10
N GLY A 7 8.20 7.51 25.39
CA GLY A 7 8.94 6.70 24.43
C GLY A 7 8.13 6.20 23.21
N TYR A 8 6.80 6.18 23.27
CA TYR A 8 5.96 5.77 22.13
C TYR A 8 5.68 6.89 21.12
N ILE A 9 5.89 8.15 21.49
CA ILE A 9 5.68 9.32 20.62
C ILE A 9 6.42 9.18 19.26
N PRO A 10 7.73 8.86 19.20
CA PRO A 10 8.42 8.69 17.93
C PRO A 10 7.88 7.52 17.09
N VAL A 11 7.49 6.41 17.73
CA VAL A 11 6.92 5.24 17.04
C VAL A 11 5.57 5.59 16.40
N ILE A 12 4.72 6.32 17.12
CA ILE A 12 3.42 6.78 16.62
C ILE A 12 3.63 7.73 15.43
N LEU A 13 4.56 8.67 15.53
CA LEU A 13 4.91 9.58 14.43
C LEU A 13 5.38 8.81 13.19
N LEU A 14 6.19 7.76 13.36
CA LEU A 14 6.62 6.91 12.25
C LEU A 14 5.46 6.15 11.61
N ILE A 15 4.54 5.59 12.39
CA ILE A 15 3.35 4.89 11.86
C ILE A 15 2.46 5.86 11.07
N ILE A 16 2.22 7.06 11.61
CA ILE A 16 1.46 8.11 10.93
C ILE A 16 2.16 8.50 9.64
N GLY A 17 3.46 8.80 9.68
CA GLY A 17 4.24 9.15 8.50
C GLY A 17 4.20 8.06 7.43
N ALA A 18 4.43 6.81 7.83
CA ALA A 18 4.39 5.65 6.94
C ALA A 18 3.03 5.42 6.29
N THR A 19 1.94 5.91 6.90
CA THR A 19 0.58 5.78 6.36
C THR A 19 0.18 6.99 5.49
N PHE A 20 0.50 8.21 5.93
CA PHE A 20 0.11 9.43 5.23
C PHE A 20 0.97 9.73 4.01
N ILE A 21 2.28 9.47 4.07
CA ILE A 21 3.21 9.75 2.96
C ILE A 21 2.81 9.01 1.67
N PRO A 22 2.52 7.69 1.69
CA PRO A 22 2.10 6.96 0.49
C PRO A 22 0.81 7.50 -0.12
N ILE A 23 -0.15 7.87 0.72
CA ILE A 23 -1.45 8.40 0.29
C ILE A 23 -1.24 9.75 -0.39
N TRP A 24 -0.55 10.68 0.28
CA TRP A 24 -0.27 12.00 -0.26
C TRP A 24 0.54 11.93 -1.56
N LEU A 25 1.60 11.11 -1.57
CA LEU A 25 2.46 10.91 -2.74
C LEU A 25 1.68 10.32 -3.91
N GLY A 26 0.89 9.27 -3.67
CA GLY A 26 0.04 8.64 -4.68
C GLY A 26 -0.98 9.62 -5.28
N LEU A 27 -1.66 10.39 -4.44
CA LEU A 27 -2.62 11.42 -4.88
C LEU A 27 -1.95 12.56 -5.65
N ARG A 28 -0.76 13.00 -5.22
CA ARG A 28 0.00 14.05 -5.90
C ARG A 28 0.49 13.57 -7.27
N LEU A 29 1.08 12.39 -7.34
CA LEU A 29 1.56 11.80 -8.60
C LEU A 29 0.42 11.52 -9.57
N ARG A 30 -0.76 11.11 -9.06
CA ARG A 30 -1.97 10.99 -9.87
C ARG A 30 -2.32 12.28 -10.61
N LYS A 31 -2.04 13.46 -10.02
CA LYS A 31 -2.33 14.77 -10.64
C LYS A 31 -1.23 15.21 -11.60
N ILE A 32 0.04 15.05 -11.22
CA ILE A 32 1.18 15.60 -11.98
C ILE A 32 1.58 14.71 -13.16
N LYS A 33 1.61 13.39 -12.95
CA LYS A 33 2.01 12.40 -13.95
C LYS A 33 1.04 11.24 -13.92
N PRO A 34 -0.21 11.38 -14.42
CA PRO A 34 -1.19 10.29 -14.41
C PRO A 34 -0.80 9.16 -15.36
N ARG A 35 -1.22 7.93 -15.04
CA ARG A 35 -1.17 6.75 -15.92
C ARG A 35 0.22 6.30 -16.41
N ILE A 36 1.29 6.68 -15.73
CA ILE A 36 2.63 6.13 -15.96
C ILE A 36 2.75 4.81 -15.21
N LEU A 37 2.76 3.71 -15.96
CA LEU A 37 2.80 2.33 -15.45
C LEU A 37 3.91 2.11 -14.43
N TRP A 38 5.16 2.42 -14.79
CA TRP A 38 6.31 2.20 -13.93
C TRP A 38 6.23 2.96 -12.60
N ILE A 39 5.65 4.17 -12.58
CA ILE A 39 5.44 4.93 -11.34
C ILE A 39 4.42 4.22 -10.46
N GLY A 40 3.30 3.78 -11.04
CA GLY A 40 2.29 3.02 -10.31
C GLY A 40 2.86 1.74 -9.71
N MET A 41 3.62 0.96 -10.50
CA MET A 41 4.24 -0.28 -10.04
C MET A 41 5.26 -0.03 -8.92
N LEU A 42 6.09 1.01 -9.05
CA LEU A 42 7.06 1.40 -8.02
C LEU A 42 6.36 1.78 -6.71
N LEU A 43 5.29 2.57 -6.78
CA LEU A 43 4.50 2.92 -5.60
C LEU A 43 3.90 1.68 -4.93
N CYS A 44 3.43 0.71 -5.72
CA CYS A 44 2.92 -0.55 -5.21
C CYS A 44 4.00 -1.46 -4.61
N LEU A 45 5.23 -1.41 -5.13
CA LEU A 45 6.35 -2.18 -4.60
C LEU A 45 6.85 -1.60 -3.27
N LEU A 46 6.86 -0.27 -3.12
CA LEU A 46 7.29 0.40 -1.90
C LEU A 46 6.21 0.41 -0.80
N PHE A 47 4.95 0.58 -1.19
CA PHE A 47 3.85 0.84 -0.25
C PHE A 47 2.74 -0.22 -0.30
N GLY A 48 2.97 -1.34 -0.99
CA GLY A 48 1.99 -2.42 -1.11
C GLY A 48 0.68 -1.93 -1.71
N PRO A 49 -0.49 -2.31 -1.13
CA PRO A 49 -1.81 -1.90 -1.61
C PRO A 49 -2.01 -0.38 -1.59
N LEU A 50 -1.36 0.37 -0.69
CA LEU A 50 -1.50 1.83 -0.64
C LEU A 50 -0.97 2.51 -1.91
N GLY A 51 -0.04 1.87 -2.64
CA GLY A 51 0.39 2.35 -3.95
C GLY A 51 -0.74 2.44 -4.98
N GLN A 52 -1.84 1.70 -4.79
CA GLN A 52 -3.03 1.76 -5.65
C GLN A 52 -3.71 3.13 -5.65
N VAL A 53 -3.45 3.97 -4.63
CA VAL A 53 -3.89 5.37 -4.54
C VAL A 53 -3.35 6.20 -5.71
N TYR A 54 -2.41 5.71 -6.50
CA TYR A 54 -2.03 6.37 -7.75
C TYR A 54 -3.16 6.39 -8.81
N VAL A 55 -4.06 5.40 -8.85
CA VAL A 55 -5.07 5.25 -9.93
C VAL A 55 -6.49 5.45 -9.44
N LYS A 56 -7.33 6.19 -10.19
CA LYS A 56 -8.75 6.42 -9.86
C LYS A 56 -9.51 5.09 -9.64
N GLY A 57 -10.49 5.10 -8.74
CA GLY A 57 -11.20 3.88 -8.34
C GLY A 57 -10.30 2.90 -7.57
N CYS A 58 -9.36 3.41 -6.75
CA CYS A 58 -8.42 2.59 -5.99
C CYS A 58 -9.05 1.82 -4.82
N ILE A 59 -10.12 2.35 -4.22
CA ILE A 59 -10.69 1.82 -2.98
C ILE A 59 -11.05 0.33 -3.09
N PRO A 60 -11.80 -0.13 -4.11
CA PRO A 60 -12.12 -1.55 -4.24
C PRO A 60 -10.87 -2.43 -4.34
N TRP A 61 -9.84 -1.99 -5.06
CA TRP A 61 -8.60 -2.74 -5.23
C TRP A 61 -7.76 -2.81 -3.96
N ILE A 62 -7.73 -1.73 -3.18
CA ILE A 62 -7.07 -1.72 -1.86
C ILE A 62 -7.78 -2.71 -0.92
N LEU A 63 -9.11 -2.71 -0.92
CA LEU A 63 -9.90 -3.64 -0.09
C LEU A 63 -9.69 -5.10 -0.52
N ILE A 64 -9.72 -5.39 -1.82
CA ILE A 64 -9.48 -6.73 -2.36
C ILE A 64 -8.08 -7.21 -1.97
N LEU A 65 -7.04 -6.41 -2.23
CA LEU A 65 -5.66 -6.79 -1.93
C LEU A 65 -5.46 -7.00 -0.42
N THR A 66 -6.03 -6.13 0.41
CA THR A 66 -5.96 -6.27 1.88
C THR A 66 -6.74 -7.51 2.35
N GLY A 67 -7.91 -7.79 1.79
CA GLY A 67 -8.69 -8.98 2.12
C GLY A 67 -7.97 -10.27 1.73
N VAL A 68 -7.39 -10.32 0.53
CA VAL A 68 -6.56 -11.45 0.09
C VAL A 68 -5.36 -11.62 1.00
N LEU A 69 -4.69 -10.53 1.39
CA LEU A 69 -3.56 -10.58 2.33
C LEU A 69 -3.95 -11.20 3.66
N VAL A 70 -5.05 -10.73 4.26
CA VAL A 70 -5.55 -11.25 5.53
C VAL A 70 -5.86 -12.74 5.41
N GLY A 71 -6.52 -13.16 4.32
CA GLY A 71 -6.80 -14.57 4.06
C GLY A 71 -5.53 -15.41 3.89
N VAL A 72 -4.55 -14.95 3.11
CA VAL A 72 -3.28 -15.65 2.89
C VAL A 72 -2.46 -15.78 4.18
N GLN A 73 -2.46 -14.75 5.02
CA GLN A 73 -1.77 -14.78 6.32
C GLN A 73 -2.33 -15.85 7.28
N GLN A 74 -3.57 -16.29 7.11
CA GLN A 74 -4.14 -17.39 7.91
C GLN A 74 -3.64 -18.77 7.46
N ILE A 75 -3.13 -18.89 6.24
CA ILE A 75 -2.83 -20.18 5.59
C ILE A 75 -1.31 -20.38 5.45
N VAL A 76 -0.57 -19.31 5.21
CA VAL A 76 0.83 -19.34 4.79
C VAL A 76 1.70 -18.56 5.78
N PRO A 77 2.96 -18.98 6.03
CA PRO A 77 3.90 -18.24 6.87
C PRO A 77 4.02 -16.75 6.50
N GLN A 78 4.25 -15.91 7.52
CA GLN A 78 4.20 -14.45 7.39
C GLN A 78 5.18 -13.88 6.35
N ASN A 79 6.39 -14.44 6.26
CA ASN A 79 7.39 -14.08 5.26
C ASN A 79 6.91 -14.34 3.81
N MET A 80 6.23 -15.45 3.58
CA MET A 80 5.64 -15.81 2.29
C MET A 80 4.42 -14.94 1.98
N ALA A 81 3.57 -14.68 2.97
CA ALA A 81 2.43 -13.76 2.81
C ALA A 81 2.88 -12.34 2.42
N LEU A 82 3.98 -11.85 3.00
CA LEU A 82 4.59 -10.57 2.62
C LEU A 82 5.11 -10.58 1.18
N LEU A 83 5.75 -11.65 0.73
CA LEU A 83 6.19 -11.77 -0.67
C LEU A 83 5.00 -11.79 -1.63
N ILE A 84 3.93 -12.53 -1.30
CA ILE A 84 2.69 -12.55 -2.08
C ILE A 84 2.09 -11.14 -2.16
N MET A 85 2.09 -10.39 -1.06
CA MET A 85 1.63 -9.00 -1.04
C MET A 85 2.47 -8.08 -1.93
N LEU A 86 3.79 -8.21 -1.80
CA LEU A 86 4.77 -7.42 -2.54
C LEU A 86 4.65 -7.61 -4.05
N LEU A 87 4.34 -8.83 -4.49
CA LEU A 87 4.18 -9.16 -5.91
C LEU A 87 2.76 -8.89 -6.43
N SER A 88 1.73 -9.21 -5.64
CA SER A 88 0.33 -9.05 -6.07
C SER A 88 -0.07 -7.59 -6.28
N SER A 89 0.41 -6.66 -5.44
CA SER A 89 0.08 -5.23 -5.59
C SER A 89 0.55 -4.62 -6.93
N PRO A 90 1.84 -4.73 -7.33
CA PRO A 90 2.29 -4.23 -8.62
C PRO A 90 1.66 -4.97 -9.81
N LEU A 91 1.35 -6.27 -9.67
CA LEU A 91 0.61 -7.02 -10.71
C LEU A 91 -0.81 -6.47 -10.92
N VAL A 92 -1.54 -6.18 -9.84
CA VAL A 92 -2.86 -5.53 -9.94
C VAL A 92 -2.74 -4.14 -10.56
N MET A 93 -1.71 -3.37 -10.19
CA MET A 93 -1.45 -2.07 -10.81
C MET A 93 -1.16 -2.19 -12.30
N PHE A 94 -0.35 -3.19 -12.70
CA PHE A 94 -0.07 -3.48 -14.09
C PHE A 94 -1.35 -3.78 -14.87
N TYR A 95 -2.20 -4.67 -14.34
CA TYR A 95 -3.50 -4.98 -14.95
C TYR A 95 -4.39 -3.73 -15.11
N ARG A 96 -4.39 -2.84 -14.11
CA ARG A 96 -5.23 -1.63 -14.10
C ARG A 96 -4.75 -0.51 -15.04
N LEU A 97 -3.44 -0.41 -15.31
CA LEU A 97 -2.86 0.65 -16.13
C LEU A 97 -2.50 0.22 -17.54
N SER A 98 -2.36 -1.08 -17.80
CA SER A 98 -2.17 -1.63 -19.14
C SER A 98 -3.48 -1.70 -19.96
N ARG A 99 -4.62 -1.33 -19.37
CA ARG A 99 -5.91 -1.12 -20.06
C ARG A 99 -6.23 0.37 -20.14
#